data_AF-A0A7W1EKV4-F1
#
_entry.id   AF-A0A7W1EKV4-F1
#
_cell.length_a   1.000
_cell.length_b   1.000
_cell.length_c   1.000
_cell.angle_alpha   90.00
_cell.angle_beta   90.00
_cell.angle_gamma   90.00
#
_symmetry.space_group_name_H-M   'P 1'
#
loop_
_entity.id
_entity.type
_entity.pdbx_description
1 polymer ?
#
loop_
_entity_poly.entity_id
_entity_poly.type
_entity_poly.pdbx_seq_one_letter_code
_entity_poly.pdbx_strand_id
1 'polypeptide(L)'
;MHTSISSGSRRPILGLLAILATASAAPLSAQRVMLPTGSVFIVRTASPLESSTAQAGQTFETTVEESVVVNEYTVIPARSRIWGTVSLA
;
A
#
# COMPACT_ATOMS: atom_id res chain seq x y z
N MET A 1 30.71 30.84 56.32
CA MET A 1 29.91 29.61 56.46
C MET A 1 28.99 29.80 57.64
N HIS A 2 27.68 29.92 57.43
CA HIS A 2 26.63 29.66 58.42
C HIS A 2 25.31 29.69 57.66
N THR A 3 24.79 28.50 57.36
CA THR A 3 23.57 28.24 56.61
C THR A 3 22.41 28.26 57.58
N SER A 4 21.37 29.06 57.31
CA SER A 4 20.09 28.97 58.02
C SER A 4 19.03 28.50 57.04
N ILE A 5 18.67 27.22 57.17
CA ILE A 5 17.55 26.58 56.46
C ILE A 5 16.37 26.63 57.44
N SER A 6 15.34 27.38 57.07
CA SER A 6 14.12 27.56 57.86
C SER A 6 12.90 27.03 57.10
N SER A 7 12.37 25.94 57.65
CA SER A 7 10.95 25.66 57.91
C SER A 7 9.92 25.70 56.77
N GLY A 8 9.42 24.52 56.41
CA GLY A 8 8.11 24.11 56.94
C GLY A 8 6.84 24.57 56.22
N SER A 9 6.26 23.62 55.47
CA SER A 9 4.83 23.38 55.26
C SER A 9 3.95 24.49 54.67
N ARG A 10 3.65 24.37 53.37
CA ARG A 10 2.38 24.82 52.78
C ARG A 10 1.85 23.77 51.78
N ARG A 11 0.94 22.92 52.24
CA ARG A 11 -0.17 22.39 51.42
C ARG A 11 -1.35 23.39 51.58
N PRO A 12 -2.47 23.34 50.85
CA PRO A 12 -2.89 22.49 49.72
C PRO A 12 -3.62 23.28 48.61
N ILE A 13 -3.29 23.19 47.31
CA ILE A 13 -4.13 23.88 46.31
C ILE A 13 -4.19 23.08 45.00
N LEU A 14 -5.43 22.69 44.64
CA LEU A 14 -5.97 22.42 43.30
C LEU A 14 -5.20 21.40 42.44
N GLY A 15 -5.80 20.27 42.09
CA GLY A 15 -6.97 20.28 41.22
C GLY A 15 -6.53 20.66 39.81
N LEU A 16 -5.91 19.72 39.09
CA LEU A 16 -5.68 19.87 37.65
C LEU A 16 -5.92 18.54 36.95
N LEU A 17 -7.17 18.40 36.50
CA LEU A 17 -7.65 17.69 35.33
C LEU A 17 -6.67 16.71 34.66
N ALA A 18 -6.84 15.42 34.94
CA ALA A 18 -6.44 14.37 34.01
C ALA A 18 -7.53 14.25 32.91
N ILE A 19 -7.48 15.12 31.89
CA ILE A 19 -8.24 14.86 30.66
C ILE A 19 -7.42 13.86 29.85
N LEU A 20 -7.80 12.59 29.95
CA LEU A 20 -7.33 11.56 29.04
C LEU A 20 -7.94 11.87 27.65
N ALA A 21 -7.19 12.58 26.82
CA ALA A 21 -7.54 12.79 25.42
C ALA A 21 -7.50 11.43 24.72
N THR A 22 -8.63 10.75 24.66
CA THR A 22 -8.82 9.56 23.84
C THR A 22 -8.84 10.01 22.39
N ALA A 23 -7.66 10.04 21.76
CA ALA A 23 -7.55 10.18 20.33
C ALA A 23 -8.25 8.97 19.69
N SER A 24 -9.51 9.16 19.29
CA SER A 24 -10.25 8.18 18.51
C SER A 24 -9.58 8.11 17.15
N ALA A 25 -8.70 7.11 16.97
CA ALA A 25 -8.13 6.81 15.67
C ALA A 25 -9.28 6.35 14.77
N ALA A 26 -9.73 7.21 13.86
CA ALA A 26 -10.68 6.80 12.84
C ALA A 26 -10.06 5.66 12.02
N PRO A 27 -10.80 4.57 11.73
CA PRO A 27 -10.28 3.52 10.88
C PRO A 27 -10.02 4.09 9.49
N LEU A 28 -8.80 3.93 8.99
CA LEU A 28 -8.46 4.20 7.60
C LEU A 28 -9.33 3.29 6.74
N SER A 29 -10.38 3.85 6.13
CA SER A 29 -11.23 3.10 5.21
C SER A 29 -10.41 2.77 3.97
N ALA A 30 -10.13 1.48 3.77
CA ALA A 30 -9.46 1.01 2.57
C ALA A 30 -10.37 1.27 1.36
N GLN A 31 -10.03 2.29 0.56
CA GLN A 31 -10.75 2.59 -0.67
C GLN A 31 -10.46 1.46 -1.67
N ARG A 32 -11.50 0.70 -2.02
CA ARG A 32 -11.39 -0.35 -3.04
C ARG A 32 -11.38 0.29 -4.42
N VAL A 33 -10.21 0.31 -5.05
CA VAL A 33 -10.06 0.70 -6.46
C VAL A 33 -10.18 -0.56 -7.31
N MET A 34 -11.06 -0.53 -8.30
CA MET A 34 -11.32 -1.64 -9.21
C MET A 34 -10.91 -1.26 -10.62
N LEU A 35 -10.25 -2.17 -11.33
CA LEU A 35 -10.01 -2.02 -12.75
C LEU A 35 -11.29 -2.38 -13.52
N PRO A 36 -11.83 -1.48 -14.38
CA PRO A 36 -13.02 -1.78 -15.17
C PRO A 36 -12.82 -2.96 -16.11
N THR A 37 -13.90 -3.67 -16.41
CA THR A 37 -13.88 -4.68 -17.47
C THR A 37 -13.62 -4.04 -18.83
N GLY A 38 -12.80 -4.69 -19.65
CA GLY A 38 -12.40 -4.16 -20.96
C GLY A 38 -11.25 -3.15 -20.91
N SER A 39 -10.66 -2.88 -19.75
CA SER A 39 -9.41 -2.12 -19.68
C SER A 39 -8.29 -2.81 -20.46
N VAL A 40 -7.63 -2.07 -21.33
CA VAL A 40 -6.47 -2.52 -22.11
C VAL A 40 -5.22 -1.89 -21.54
N PHE A 41 -4.16 -2.68 -21.38
CA PHE A 41 -2.84 -2.21 -20.99
C PHE A 41 -1.77 -2.94 -21.80
N ILE A 42 -0.62 -2.31 -21.96
CA ILE A 42 0.46 -2.80 -22.82
C ILE A 42 1.42 -3.63 -21.97
N VAL A 43 1.79 -4.79 -22.50
CA VAL A 43 2.78 -5.67 -21.90
C VAL A 43 3.89 -5.97 -22.90
N ARG A 44 5.09 -6.19 -22.38
CA ARG A 44 6.26 -6.64 -23.13
C ARG A 44 6.61 -8.06 -22.73
N THR A 45 6.60 -8.96 -23.70
CA THR A 45 7.01 -10.35 -23.46
C THR A 45 8.53 -10.43 -23.28
N ALA A 46 8.98 -11.20 -22.30
CA ALA A 46 10.41 -11.41 -22.04
C ALA A 46 11.07 -12.34 -23.08
N SER A 47 10.29 -13.22 -23.70
CA SER A 47 10.76 -14.18 -24.71
C SER A 47 9.81 -14.21 -25.91
N PRO A 48 10.30 -14.54 -27.12
CA PRO A 48 9.43 -14.70 -28.29
C PRO A 48 8.35 -15.75 -28.03
N LEU A 49 7.13 -15.48 -28.47
CA LEU A 49 6.05 -16.45 -28.52
C LEU A 49 5.91 -16.93 -29.96
N GLU A 50 6.30 -18.17 -30.22
CA GLU A 50 6.28 -18.78 -31.53
C GLU A 50 5.29 -19.95 -31.56
N SER A 51 4.26 -19.86 -32.39
CA SER A 51 3.21 -20.90 -32.45
C SER A 51 3.70 -22.27 -32.93
N SER A 52 4.84 -22.33 -33.64
CA SER A 52 5.42 -23.58 -34.15
C SER A 52 6.08 -24.43 -33.07
N THR A 53 6.62 -23.79 -32.02
CA THR A 53 7.32 -24.45 -30.91
C THR A 53 6.52 -24.41 -29.61
N ALA A 54 5.46 -23.59 -29.58
CA ALA A 54 4.60 -23.46 -28.41
C ALA A 54 3.87 -24.77 -28.08
N GLN A 55 3.86 -25.10 -26.79
CA GLN A 55 3.12 -26.25 -26.26
C GLN A 55 1.90 -25.79 -25.47
N ALA A 56 0.79 -26.52 -25.58
CA ALA A 56 -0.37 -26.27 -24.74
C ALA A 56 0.02 -26.38 -23.26
N GLY A 57 -0.39 -25.40 -22.45
CA GLY A 57 -0.04 -25.30 -21.04
C GLY A 57 1.33 -24.68 -20.76
N GLN A 58 2.13 -24.37 -21.79
CA GLN A 58 3.39 -23.63 -21.62
C GLN A 58 3.10 -22.27 -20.96
N THR A 59 3.89 -21.93 -19.94
CA THR A 59 3.83 -20.62 -19.31
C THR A 59 4.73 -19.64 -20.04
N PHE A 60 4.30 -18.38 -20.11
CA PHE A 60 5.14 -17.30 -20.58
C PHE A 60 5.04 -16.12 -19.63
N GLU A 61 6.08 -15.28 -19.67
CA GLU A 61 6.22 -14.14 -18.81
C GLU A 61 6.25 -12.84 -19.61
N THR A 62 5.55 -11.84 -19.10
CA THR A 62 5.54 -10.49 -19.63
C THR A 62 5.73 -9.48 -18.50
N THR A 63 6.11 -8.27 -18.87
CA THR A 63 6.16 -7.12 -17.96
C THR A 63 5.26 -6.00 -18.46
N VAL A 64 4.58 -5.33 -17.54
CA VAL A 64 3.75 -4.17 -17.87
C VAL A 64 4.64 -3.02 -18.34
N GLU A 65 4.32 -2.43 -19.50
CA GLU A 65 5.13 -1.35 -20.08
C GLU A 65 4.98 -0.04 -19.28
N GLU A 66 3.75 0.35 -18.96
CA GLU A 66 3.42 1.57 -18.24
C GLU A 66 2.42 1.32 -17.10
N SER A 67 2.50 2.13 -16.03
CA SER A 67 1.59 2.03 -14.89
C SER A 67 0.13 2.22 -15.31
N VAL A 68 -0.75 1.32 -14.87
CA VAL A 68 -2.20 1.43 -15.04
C VAL A 68 -2.78 2.20 -13.87
N VAL A 69 -3.37 3.36 -14.17
CA VAL A 69 -3.94 4.29 -13.18
C VAL A 69 -5.46 4.33 -13.32
N VAL A 70 -6.18 4.23 -12.20
CA VAL A 70 -7.64 4.35 -12.12
C VAL A 70 -7.99 5.29 -10.98
N ASN A 71 -8.78 6.34 -11.26
CA ASN A 71 -9.18 7.35 -10.27
C ASN A 71 -7.97 7.92 -9.50
N GLU A 72 -6.88 8.25 -10.20
CA GLU A 72 -5.62 8.78 -9.62
C GLU A 72 -4.82 7.78 -8.76
N TYR A 73 -5.27 6.53 -8.65
CA TYR A 73 -4.54 5.47 -7.96
C TYR A 73 -3.87 4.54 -8.97
N THR A 74 -2.58 4.25 -8.75
CA THR A 74 -1.88 3.19 -9.50
C THR A 74 -2.38 1.83 -9.07
N VAL A 75 -3.08 1.13 -9.96
CA VAL A 75 -3.63 -0.21 -9.72
C VAL A 75 -2.63 -1.28 -10.15
N ILE A 76 -1.91 -1.06 -11.25
CA ILE A 76 -0.86 -1.95 -11.73
C ILE A 76 0.40 -1.12 -11.99
N PRO A 77 1.49 -1.27 -11.22
CA PRO A 77 2.73 -0.54 -11.48
C PRO A 77 3.39 -0.93 -12.80
N ALA A 78 4.10 0.02 -13.42
CA ALA A 78 5.03 -0.29 -14.51
C ALA A 78 6.04 -1.38 -14.08
N ARG A 79 6.44 -2.22 -15.04
CA ARG A 79 7.33 -3.37 -14.83
C ARG A 79 6.76 -4.48 -13.94
N SER A 80 5.47 -4.45 -13.61
CA SER A 80 4.81 -5.59 -12.95
C SER A 80 4.93 -6.83 -13.81
N ARG A 81 5.25 -7.97 -13.18
CA ARG A 81 5.39 -9.26 -13.85
C ARG A 81 4.03 -9.92 -14.01
N ILE A 82 3.74 -10.40 -15.21
CA ILE A 82 2.50 -11.11 -15.55
C ILE A 82 2.88 -12.45 -16.15
N TRP A 83 2.10 -13.48 -15.81
CA TRP A 83 2.20 -14.81 -16.40
C TRP A 83 0.95 -15.15 -17.19
N GLY A 84 1.14 -15.82 -18.32
CA GLY A 84 0.05 -16.40 -19.10
C GLY A 84 0.34 -17.86 -19.40
N THR A 85 -0.69 -18.61 -19.78
CA THR A 85 -0.57 -19.97 -20.30
C THR A 85 -0.98 -20.00 -21.77
N VAL A 86 -0.25 -20.75 -22.58
CA VAL A 86 -0.61 -20.97 -23.97
C VAL A 86 -1.74 -21.99 -24.04
N SER A 87 -2.78 -21.66 -24.81
CA SER A 87 -3.83 -22.59 -25.23
C SER A 87 -3.75 -22.73 -26.75
N LEU A 88 -3.80 -23.97 -27.25
CA LEU A 88 -3.91 -24.26 -28.68
C LEU A 88 -5.40 -24.35 -29.01
N ALA A 89 -5.86 -23.52 -29.94
CA ALA A 89 -7.24 -23.47 -30.41
C ALA A 89 -7.50 -24.48 -31.53
#